data_AF-B9E7T3-F1
#
_entry.id   AF-B9E7T3-F1
#
_cell.length_a   1.000
_cell.length_b   1.000
_cell.length_c   1.000
_cell.angle_alpha   90.00
_cell.angle_beta   90.00
_cell.angle_gamma   90.00
#
_symmetry.space_group_name_H-M   'P 1'
#
loop_
_entity.id
_entity.type
_entity.pdbx_description
1 polymer ?
#
loop_
_entity_poly.entity_id
_entity_poly.type
_entity_poly.pdbx_seq_one_letter_code
_entity_poly.pdbx_strand_id
1 'polypeptide(L)'
;MMAKVNKKHIQLFESKYSSDKTLYSNEIFYYLNKKSLGNAGIFLIDTGIILTFPKRNEIIEIPYFQIENIELTSKFLSKKIILSIENDKNILDFTIESERDQANEIINKYVDKAKELSPNDISRNEIHIEENQQEESKYFKTFVAGLTHAHHQKKLRKVIGSMSEELITYDDFRGDDVESICIVDGLLYKYEGERLGNVYLEFEPENEYDNKAIRVIFHNDFITNTKVGYIPKKHIQEVTEIMKNPYQAIAYISKGDYKYWCEEEDKIKTEQGNYLLDLFIKNY
;
A
#
# COMPACT_ATOMS: atom_id res chain seq x y z
N MET A 1 29.58 14.46 -17.69
CA MET A 1 30.02 14.67 -16.29
C MET A 1 29.08 13.84 -15.43
N MET A 2 29.57 12.76 -14.82
CA MET A 2 28.73 11.80 -14.08
C MET A 2 28.14 12.48 -12.85
N ALA A 3 26.81 12.49 -12.72
CA ALA A 3 26.18 12.85 -11.45
C ALA A 3 26.42 11.67 -10.49
N LYS A 4 27.41 11.82 -9.61
CA LYS A 4 27.66 10.86 -8.53
C LYS A 4 26.70 11.16 -7.39
N VAL A 5 26.04 10.13 -6.88
CA VAL A 5 25.20 10.22 -5.68
C VAL A 5 25.97 10.88 -4.53
N ASN A 6 25.40 11.92 -3.91
CA ASN A 6 26.03 12.57 -2.77
C ASN A 6 26.19 11.59 -1.60
N LYS A 7 27.30 11.71 -0.88
CA LYS A 7 27.67 10.90 0.28
C LYS A 7 26.53 10.76 1.31
N LYS A 8 25.69 11.78 1.50
CA LYS A 8 24.55 11.70 2.43
C LYS A 8 23.48 10.70 2.00
N HIS A 9 23.20 10.60 0.70
CA HIS A 9 22.29 9.61 0.15
C HIS A 9 22.85 8.19 0.30
N ILE A 10 24.16 8.02 0.06
CA ILE A 10 24.87 6.75 0.23
C ILE A 10 24.82 6.29 1.69
N GLN A 11 25.15 7.17 2.64
CA GLN A 11 25.11 6.85 4.07
C GLN A 11 23.72 6.42 4.54
N LEU A 12 22.67 7.12 4.06
CA LEU A 12 21.30 6.76 4.40
C LEU A 12 20.91 5.40 3.79
N PHE A 13 21.28 5.14 2.54
CA PHE A 13 21.09 3.84 1.90
C PHE A 13 21.81 2.71 2.66
N GLU A 14 23.11 2.88 2.94
CA GLU A 14 23.94 1.88 3.63
C GLU A 14 23.48 1.60 5.07
N SER A 15 22.77 2.54 5.70
CA SER A 15 22.19 2.31 7.04
C SER A 15 21.19 1.15 7.08
N LYS A 16 20.58 0.83 5.94
CA LYS A 16 19.56 -0.23 5.81
C LYS A 16 19.94 -1.33 4.81
N TYR A 17 20.70 -1.00 3.76
CA TYR A 17 21.01 -1.90 2.64
C TYR A 17 22.52 -2.11 2.43
N SER A 18 23.33 -2.05 3.51
CA SER A 18 24.80 -2.21 3.42
C SER A 18 25.27 -3.56 2.85
N SER A 19 24.44 -4.61 2.95
CA SER A 19 24.72 -5.93 2.39
C SER A 19 24.28 -6.09 0.94
N ASP A 20 23.47 -5.17 0.41
CA ASP A 20 22.85 -5.32 -0.91
C ASP A 20 23.75 -4.81 -2.02
N LYS A 21 23.77 -5.58 -3.11
CA LYS A 21 24.55 -5.21 -4.29
C LYS A 21 23.80 -4.11 -5.05
N THR A 22 24.36 -2.90 -5.03
CA THR A 22 23.89 -1.80 -5.88
C THR A 22 24.24 -2.08 -7.34
N LEU A 23 23.21 -2.16 -8.19
CA LEU A 23 23.31 -2.37 -9.63
C LEU A 23 23.47 -1.05 -10.39
N TYR A 24 22.86 0.01 -9.87
CA TYR A 24 22.93 1.38 -10.40
C TYR A 24 22.60 2.36 -9.28
N SER A 25 23.19 3.56 -9.33
CA SER A 25 22.76 4.65 -8.46
C SER A 25 23.02 6.02 -9.09
N ASN A 26 22.12 6.97 -8.82
CA ASN A 26 22.23 8.33 -9.33
C ASN A 26 21.47 9.33 -8.44
N GLU A 27 21.73 10.63 -8.60
CA GLU A 27 20.81 11.65 -8.11
C GLU A 27 19.76 11.93 -9.16
N ILE A 28 18.52 12.05 -8.70
CA ILE A 28 17.36 12.32 -9.52
C ILE A 28 16.58 13.48 -8.95
N PHE A 29 15.85 14.17 -9.82
CA PHE A 29 14.74 15.02 -9.39
C PHE A 29 13.50 14.15 -9.27
N TYR A 30 12.94 14.15 -8.06
CA TYR A 30 11.78 13.38 -7.68
C TYR A 30 10.51 14.23 -7.77
N TYR A 31 9.51 13.73 -8.47
CA TYR A 31 8.21 14.35 -8.62
C TYR A 31 7.13 13.33 -8.24
N LEU A 32 6.14 13.79 -7.49
CA LEU A 32 4.93 13.02 -7.20
C LEU A 32 3.75 13.81 -7.75
N ASN A 33 2.97 13.19 -8.64
CA ASN A 33 1.81 13.83 -9.27
C ASN A 33 2.16 15.22 -9.85
N LYS A 34 3.28 15.30 -10.59
CA LYS A 34 3.83 16.52 -11.21
C LYS A 34 4.29 17.63 -10.24
N LYS A 35 4.26 17.41 -8.92
CA LYS A 35 4.85 18.31 -7.93
C LYS A 35 6.29 17.91 -7.64
N SER A 36 7.22 18.86 -7.81
CA SER A 36 8.63 18.64 -7.45
C SER A 36 8.76 18.50 -5.95
N LEU A 37 9.30 17.37 -5.50
CA LEU A 37 9.56 17.09 -4.09
C LEU A 37 11.06 17.22 -3.75
N GLY A 38 11.90 17.48 -4.75
CA GLY A 38 13.31 17.81 -4.60
C GLY A 38 14.25 16.72 -5.12
N ASN A 39 15.51 16.78 -4.69
CA ASN A 39 16.52 15.80 -5.07
C ASN A 39 16.38 14.53 -4.22
N ALA A 40 16.37 13.38 -4.89
CA ALA A 40 16.45 12.07 -4.26
C ALA A 40 17.69 11.33 -4.78
N GLY A 41 18.21 10.42 -3.97
CA GLY A 41 19.17 9.42 -4.45
C GLY A 41 18.38 8.20 -4.87
N ILE A 42 18.55 7.74 -6.11
CA ILE A 42 18.00 6.47 -6.58
C ILE A 42 19.08 5.40 -6.53
N PHE A 43 18.73 4.23 -6.02
CA PHE A 43 19.56 3.04 -6.01
C PHE A 43 18.73 1.89 -6.57
N LEU A 44 19.22 1.24 -7.62
CA LEU A 44 18.66 0.01 -8.13
C LEU A 44 19.43 -1.15 -7.49
N ILE A 45 18.72 -2.00 -6.74
CA ILE A 45 19.23 -3.26 -6.21
C ILE A 45 18.47 -4.41 -6.87
N ASP A 46 18.77 -5.66 -6.55
CA ASP A 46 18.12 -6.80 -7.17
C ASP A 46 16.66 -7.01 -6.73
N THR A 47 16.28 -6.48 -5.57
CA THR A 47 14.92 -6.57 -5.00
C THR A 47 14.00 -5.40 -5.36
N GLY A 48 14.56 -4.24 -5.75
CA GLY A 48 13.74 -3.06 -6.05
C GLY A 48 14.52 -1.77 -6.29
N ILE A 49 13.76 -0.69 -6.36
CA ILE A 49 14.23 0.69 -6.47
C ILE A 49 14.15 1.32 -5.08
N ILE A 50 15.28 1.82 -4.59
CA ILE A 50 15.37 2.54 -3.32
C ILE A 50 15.57 4.02 -3.60
N LEU A 51 14.70 4.86 -3.02
CA LEU A 51 14.83 6.31 -3.02
C LEU A 51 15.25 6.78 -1.64
N THR A 52 16.24 7.66 -1.57
CA THR A 52 16.68 8.24 -0.29
C THR A 52 16.53 9.75 -0.27
N PHE A 53 16.09 10.28 0.87
CA PHE A 53 15.89 11.71 1.11
C PHE A 53 16.59 12.14 2.41
N PRO A 54 17.90 12.43 2.40
CA PRO A 54 18.68 12.72 3.61
C PRO A 54 18.20 13.93 4.40
N LYS A 55 17.57 14.91 3.75
CA LYS A 55 16.98 16.08 4.45
C LYS A 55 15.78 15.69 5.32
N ARG A 56 15.08 14.60 4.97
CA ARG A 56 13.92 14.07 5.69
C ARG A 56 14.25 12.80 6.49
N ASN A 57 15.48 12.30 6.37
CA ASN A 57 15.89 11.00 6.90
C ASN A 57 14.95 9.86 6.46
N GLU A 58 14.47 9.92 5.21
CA GLU A 58 13.43 9.05 4.67
C GLU A 58 14.00 8.14 3.57
N ILE A 59 13.51 6.90 3.53
CA ILE A 59 13.82 5.92 2.49
C ILE A 59 12.50 5.34 1.96
N ILE A 60 12.30 5.39 0.66
CA ILE A 60 11.17 4.76 -0.03
C ILE A 60 11.70 3.54 -0.79
N GLU A 61 11.05 2.40 -0.61
CA GLU A 61 11.36 1.15 -1.31
C GLU A 61 10.22 0.81 -2.26
N ILE A 62 10.57 0.59 -3.53
CA ILE A 62 9.64 0.24 -4.60
C ILE A 62 10.12 -1.08 -5.21
N PRO A 63 9.53 -2.21 -4.79
CA PRO A 63 9.76 -3.48 -5.43
C PRO A 63 9.42 -3.45 -6.92
N TYR A 64 10.21 -4.15 -7.75
CA TYR A 64 10.00 -4.15 -9.21
C TYR A 64 8.65 -4.68 -9.65
N PHE A 65 8.05 -5.61 -8.89
CA PHE A 65 6.73 -6.15 -9.21
C PHE A 65 5.60 -5.11 -9.10
N GLN A 66 5.83 -3.98 -8.43
CA GLN A 66 4.83 -2.93 -8.32
C GLN A 66 4.85 -1.98 -9.52
N ILE A 67 5.82 -2.10 -10.44
CA ILE A 67 5.93 -1.23 -11.60
C ILE A 67 5.03 -1.78 -12.71
N GLU A 68 3.94 -1.08 -12.99
CA GLU A 68 2.99 -1.44 -14.05
C GLU A 68 3.51 -1.04 -15.42
N ASN A 69 3.97 0.22 -15.52
CA ASN A 69 4.35 0.85 -16.78
C ASN A 69 5.66 1.63 -16.61
N ILE A 70 6.48 1.57 -17.66
CA ILE A 70 7.74 2.28 -17.79
C ILE A 70 7.65 3.09 -19.08
N GLU A 71 7.46 4.41 -18.96
CA GLU A 71 7.42 5.30 -20.12
C GLU A 71 8.74 6.05 -20.28
N LEU A 72 9.29 6.00 -21.49
CA LEU A 72 10.48 6.75 -21.88
C LEU A 72 10.07 8.00 -22.63
N THR A 73 10.26 9.17 -22.01
CA THR A 73 9.98 10.45 -22.68
C THR A 73 11.28 11.17 -23.06
N SER A 74 11.28 11.71 -24.28
CA SER A 74 12.34 12.56 -24.82
C SER A 74 11.73 13.85 -25.36
N LYS A 75 11.76 14.93 -24.57
CA LYS A 75 11.38 16.28 -25.03
C LYS A 75 12.57 17.22 -24.95
N PHE A 76 12.95 17.72 -26.13
CA PHE A 76 13.90 18.81 -26.47
C PHE A 76 15.30 18.79 -25.81
N LEU A 77 15.44 18.57 -24.50
CA LEU A 77 16.72 18.46 -23.78
C LEU A 77 16.68 17.49 -22.58
N SER A 78 15.52 16.92 -22.25
CA SER A 78 15.35 16.02 -21.09
C SER A 78 15.05 14.59 -21.54
N LYS A 79 15.87 13.66 -21.07
CA LYS A 79 15.64 12.21 -21.09
C LYS A 79 15.01 11.84 -19.74
N LYS A 80 13.81 11.24 -19.73
CA LYS A 80 13.12 10.87 -18.49
C LYS A 80 12.68 9.40 -18.53
N ILE A 81 12.60 8.81 -17.34
CA ILE A 81 11.94 7.52 -17.10
C ILE A 81 10.76 7.83 -16.19
N ILE A 82 9.55 7.55 -16.64
CA ILE A 82 8.33 7.69 -15.86
C ILE A 82 7.92 6.29 -15.42
N LEU A 83 7.77 6.08 -14.11
CA LEU A 83 7.31 4.81 -13.57
C LEU A 83 5.89 4.97 -13.03
N SER A 84 4.96 4.19 -13.58
CA SER A 84 3.65 3.99 -12.95
C SER A 84 3.75 2.80 -12.01
N ILE A 85 3.40 3.03 -10.75
CA ILE A 85 3.44 2.01 -9.70
C ILE A 85 2.00 1.71 -9.32
N GLU A 86 1.63 0.43 -9.21
CA GLU A 86 0.31 0.01 -8.72
C GLU A 86 0.19 0.36 -7.23
N ASN A 87 -0.37 1.53 -7.00
CA ASN A 87 -0.92 1.96 -5.73
C ASN A 87 -1.89 3.10 -6.04
N ASP A 88 -3.17 2.76 -6.11
CA ASP A 88 -4.35 3.58 -6.47
C ASP A 88 -4.14 5.11 -6.44
N LYS A 89 -3.49 5.67 -7.48
CA LYS A 89 -3.40 7.11 -7.88
C LYS A 89 -2.02 7.79 -7.90
N ASN A 90 -0.91 7.13 -7.56
CA ASN A 90 0.41 7.81 -7.59
C ASN A 90 1.26 7.45 -8.81
N ILE A 91 1.48 8.42 -9.70
CA ILE A 91 2.50 8.33 -10.76
C ILE A 91 3.83 8.79 -10.17
N LEU A 92 4.82 7.90 -10.18
CA LEU A 92 6.16 8.21 -9.73
C LEU A 92 7.00 8.72 -10.90
N ASP A 93 7.15 10.03 -10.96
CA ASP A 93 7.92 10.68 -11.99
C ASP A 93 9.32 10.97 -11.45
N PHE A 94 10.37 10.41 -12.06
CA PHE A 94 11.71 10.87 -11.77
C PHE A 94 12.55 11.08 -13.02
N THR A 95 13.36 12.13 -12.99
CA THR A 95 14.20 12.48 -14.14
C THR A 95 15.60 11.91 -13.93
N ILE A 96 15.95 10.90 -14.73
CA ILE A 96 17.33 10.41 -14.88
C ILE A 96 17.91 11.04 -16.14
N GLU A 97 18.66 12.13 -15.98
CA GLU A 97 19.29 12.83 -17.12
C GLU A 97 20.53 12.09 -17.65
N SER A 98 21.28 11.45 -16.75
CA SER A 98 22.52 10.73 -17.08
C SER A 98 22.30 9.22 -17.02
N GLU A 99 22.78 8.50 -18.04
CA GLU A 99 22.72 7.03 -18.10
C GLU A 99 21.29 6.45 -18.06
N ARG A 100 20.30 7.23 -18.57
CA ARG A 100 18.90 6.80 -18.72
C ARG A 100 18.77 5.41 -19.34
N ASP A 101 19.52 5.16 -20.40
CA ASP A 101 19.45 3.91 -21.17
C ASP A 101 19.84 2.70 -20.32
N GLN A 102 20.92 2.84 -19.55
CA GLN A 102 21.39 1.81 -18.61
C GLN A 102 20.42 1.61 -17.44
N ALA A 103 19.92 2.69 -16.84
CA ALA A 103 18.94 2.61 -15.77
C ALA A 103 17.66 1.90 -16.26
N ASN A 104 17.18 2.26 -17.46
CA ASN A 104 16.02 1.64 -18.07
C ASN A 104 16.25 0.16 -18.37
N GLU A 105 17.42 -0.23 -18.88
CA GLU A 105 17.75 -1.63 -19.13
C GLU A 105 17.70 -2.47 -17.85
N ILE A 106 18.27 -1.94 -16.75
CA ILE A 106 18.21 -2.61 -15.44
C ILE A 106 16.77 -2.69 -14.95
N ILE A 107 16.00 -1.59 -14.97
CA ILE A 107 14.61 -1.60 -14.50
C ILE A 107 13.79 -2.62 -15.29
N ASN A 108 13.83 -2.58 -16.63
CA ASN A 108 13.08 -3.55 -17.45
C ASN A 108 13.51 -4.98 -17.15
N LYS A 109 14.81 -5.28 -17.10
CA LYS A 109 15.30 -6.63 -16.79
C LYS A 109 14.72 -7.19 -15.48
N TYR A 110 14.67 -6.37 -14.42
CA TYR A 110 14.20 -6.83 -13.12
C TYR A 110 12.68 -6.77 -12.98
N VAL A 111 12.00 -5.88 -13.70
CA VAL A 111 10.54 -5.89 -13.85
C VAL A 111 10.10 -7.14 -14.62
N ASP A 112 10.75 -7.46 -15.73
CA ASP A 112 10.49 -8.66 -16.52
C ASP A 112 10.77 -9.92 -15.69
N LYS A 113 11.91 -9.97 -14.97
CA LYS A 113 12.18 -11.06 -14.02
C LYS A 113 11.12 -11.17 -12.92
N ALA A 114 10.63 -10.04 -12.40
CA ALA A 114 9.58 -10.01 -11.39
C ALA A 114 8.21 -10.47 -11.95
N LYS A 115 7.94 -10.19 -13.24
CA LYS A 115 6.77 -10.67 -14.00
C LYS A 115 6.91 -12.13 -14.40
N GLU A 116 8.09 -12.62 -14.76
CA GLU A 116 8.34 -14.05 -14.99
C GLU A 116 8.16 -14.88 -13.70
N LEU A 117 8.45 -14.27 -12.54
CA LEU A 117 8.16 -14.82 -11.21
C LEU A 117 6.71 -14.59 -10.75
N SER A 118 5.90 -13.84 -11.51
CA SER A 118 4.49 -13.52 -11.21
C SER A 118 3.65 -13.73 -12.47
N PRO A 119 3.06 -14.92 -12.69
CA PRO A 119 2.36 -15.24 -13.95
C PRO A 119 1.34 -14.14 -14.31
N ASN A 120 1.49 -13.60 -15.52
CA ASN A 120 0.83 -12.39 -16.01
C ASN A 120 -0.53 -12.65 -16.70
N ASP A 121 -1.40 -11.63 -16.61
CA ASP A 121 -2.44 -11.17 -17.54
C ASP A 121 -3.78 -11.92 -17.69
N ILE A 122 -4.81 -11.41 -16.98
CA ILE A 122 -6.20 -11.41 -17.49
C ILE A 122 -6.63 -9.97 -17.74
N SER A 123 -6.88 -9.70 -19.02
CA SER A 123 -7.38 -8.46 -19.58
C SER A 123 -8.78 -8.09 -19.08
N ARG A 124 -9.00 -6.77 -18.95
CA ARG A 124 -10.31 -6.11 -18.94
C ARG A 124 -11.24 -6.70 -20.01
N ASN A 125 -12.34 -7.33 -19.59
CA ASN A 125 -13.70 -7.11 -20.12
C ASN A 125 -14.71 -7.95 -19.32
N GLU A 126 -15.74 -7.26 -18.85
CA GLU A 126 -17.11 -7.70 -18.51
C GLU A 126 -17.34 -8.93 -17.62
N ILE A 127 -18.12 -8.65 -16.58
CA ILE A 127 -18.72 -9.58 -15.61
C ILE A 127 -19.42 -10.75 -16.33
N HIS A 128 -18.91 -11.97 -16.15
CA HIS A 128 -19.75 -13.15 -16.03
C HIS A 128 -19.21 -14.11 -14.98
N ILE A 129 -20.04 -14.35 -13.98
CA ILE A 129 -19.85 -15.31 -12.90
C ILE A 129 -20.00 -16.70 -13.52
N GLU A 130 -18.90 -17.42 -13.67
CA GLU A 130 -18.93 -18.89 -13.64
C GLU A 130 -17.84 -19.38 -12.69
N GLU A 131 -18.29 -20.06 -11.65
CA GLU A 131 -17.47 -20.75 -10.65
C GLU A 131 -16.59 -21.79 -11.35
N ASN A 132 -15.27 -21.55 -11.40
CA ASN A 132 -14.32 -22.62 -11.62
C ASN A 132 -13.22 -22.54 -10.56
N GLN A 133 -13.24 -23.55 -9.70
CA GLN A 133 -12.33 -23.81 -8.60
C GLN A 133 -10.99 -24.30 -9.17
N GLN A 134 -9.96 -23.45 -9.24
CA GLN A 134 -8.52 -23.78 -9.11
C GLN A 134 -7.62 -22.61 -9.56
N GLU A 135 -7.61 -21.52 -8.81
CA GLU A 135 -6.45 -20.63 -8.69
C GLU A 135 -6.29 -20.29 -7.21
N GLU A 136 -5.43 -21.04 -6.50
CA GLU A 136 -5.13 -20.72 -5.10
C GLU A 136 -4.46 -19.35 -5.04
N SER A 137 -5.14 -18.43 -4.37
CA SER A 137 -4.93 -17.00 -4.45
C SER A 137 -3.54 -16.58 -3.94
N LYS A 138 -2.89 -15.65 -4.64
CA LYS A 138 -1.64 -14.96 -4.23
C LYS A 138 -1.71 -14.36 -2.82
N TYR A 139 -2.91 -14.20 -2.28
CA TYR A 139 -3.17 -13.70 -0.94
C TYR A 139 -4.24 -14.54 -0.25
N PHE A 140 -4.00 -14.88 1.02
CA PHE A 140 -5.03 -15.31 1.93
C PHE A 140 -5.81 -14.10 2.45
N LYS A 141 -7.13 -14.07 2.19
CA LYS A 141 -8.03 -13.00 2.65
C LYS A 141 -8.66 -13.37 4.00
N THR A 142 -8.55 -12.47 4.97
CA THR A 142 -9.21 -12.57 6.27
C THR A 142 -9.72 -11.20 6.73
N PHE A 143 -10.21 -11.09 7.95
CA PHE A 143 -10.63 -9.86 8.60
C PHE A 143 -10.00 -9.76 9.99
N VAL A 144 -10.09 -8.59 10.63
CA VAL A 144 -9.61 -8.41 12.02
C VAL A 144 -10.72 -8.71 13.02
N ALA A 145 -10.51 -9.71 13.86
CA ALA A 145 -11.40 -10.05 14.96
C ALA A 145 -11.23 -9.10 16.15
N GLY A 146 -12.32 -8.93 16.92
CA GLY A 146 -12.34 -8.13 18.14
C GLY A 146 -12.60 -6.64 17.92
N LEU A 147 -12.76 -6.19 16.67
CA LEU A 147 -13.12 -4.80 16.34
C LEU A 147 -14.53 -4.42 16.79
N THR A 148 -15.40 -5.33 17.20
CA THR A 148 -16.69 -4.96 17.80
C THR A 148 -16.55 -4.43 19.24
N HIS A 149 -15.39 -4.59 19.89
CA HIS A 149 -15.15 -4.11 21.25
C HIS A 149 -14.69 -2.64 21.26
N ALA A 150 -15.26 -1.85 22.18
CA ALA A 150 -15.02 -0.40 22.28
C ALA A 150 -13.54 -0.01 22.42
N HIS A 151 -12.74 -0.80 23.15
CA HIS A 151 -11.31 -0.56 23.31
C HIS A 151 -10.54 -0.69 21.98
N HIS A 152 -10.85 -1.70 21.19
CA HIS A 152 -10.24 -1.91 19.87
C HIS A 152 -10.71 -0.87 18.86
N GLN A 153 -12.00 -0.51 18.88
CA GLN A 153 -12.54 0.60 18.07
C GLN A 153 -11.81 1.92 18.36
N LYS A 154 -11.59 2.25 19.63
CA LYS A 154 -10.88 3.47 20.03
C LYS A 154 -9.45 3.50 19.47
N LYS A 155 -8.76 2.36 19.45
CA LYS A 155 -7.41 2.26 18.89
C LYS A 155 -7.43 2.36 17.37
N LEU A 156 -8.35 1.68 16.70
CA LEU A 156 -8.48 1.75 15.24
C LEU A 156 -8.83 3.17 14.78
N ARG A 157 -9.75 3.86 15.46
CA ARG A 157 -10.06 5.26 15.15
C ARG A 157 -8.84 6.19 15.30
N LYS A 158 -7.91 5.91 16.22
CA LYS A 158 -6.63 6.65 16.31
C LYS A 158 -5.72 6.36 15.12
N VAL A 159 -5.65 5.10 14.67
CA VAL A 159 -4.91 4.71 13.45
C VAL A 159 -5.45 5.46 12.25
N ILE A 160 -6.76 5.38 12.00
CA ILE A 160 -7.44 6.08 10.90
C ILE A 160 -7.22 7.59 10.99
N GLY A 161 -7.40 8.17 12.17
CA GLY A 161 -7.18 9.60 12.40
C GLY A 161 -5.73 10.06 12.16
N SER A 162 -4.74 9.19 12.36
CA SER A 162 -3.34 9.52 12.04
C SER A 162 -3.04 9.57 10.55
N MET A 163 -3.94 9.06 9.71
CA MET A 163 -3.80 8.99 8.26
C MET A 163 -4.91 9.78 7.55
N SER A 164 -5.78 10.48 8.28
CA SER A 164 -7.04 10.99 7.73
C SER A 164 -6.90 12.02 6.62
N GLU A 165 -5.74 12.69 6.52
CA GLU A 165 -5.44 13.63 5.42
C GLU A 165 -5.08 12.90 4.11
N GLU A 166 -4.69 11.63 4.18
CA GLU A 166 -4.32 10.79 3.04
C GLU A 166 -5.48 9.91 2.57
N LEU A 167 -6.49 9.72 3.41
CA LEU A 167 -7.66 8.88 3.12
C LEU A 167 -8.71 9.68 2.35
N ILE A 168 -9.17 9.11 1.25
CA ILE A 168 -10.29 9.65 0.48
C ILE A 168 -11.56 9.50 1.32
N THR A 169 -12.36 10.55 1.35
CA THR A 169 -13.63 10.56 2.08
C THR A 169 -14.80 10.65 1.12
N TYR A 170 -16.02 10.57 1.65
CA TYR A 170 -17.19 10.93 0.85
C TYR A 170 -17.17 12.40 0.35
N ASP A 171 -16.31 13.30 0.87
CA ASP A 171 -16.27 14.72 0.47
C ASP A 171 -15.69 14.92 -0.94
N ASP A 172 -15.02 13.89 -1.50
CA ASP A 172 -14.62 13.88 -2.90
C ASP A 172 -15.81 13.62 -3.86
N PHE A 173 -16.96 13.17 -3.33
CA PHE A 173 -18.23 13.07 -4.06
C PHE A 173 -19.07 14.34 -3.84
N ARG A 174 -19.73 14.82 -4.90
CA ARG A 174 -20.61 16.00 -4.79
C ARG A 174 -21.96 15.61 -4.19
N GLY A 175 -22.72 16.60 -3.69
CA GLY A 175 -24.00 16.36 -3.00
C GLY A 175 -24.94 15.41 -3.73
N ASP A 176 -25.15 15.66 -5.02
CA ASP A 176 -26.02 14.83 -5.88
C ASP A 176 -25.44 13.42 -6.12
N ASP A 177 -24.11 13.28 -6.16
CA ASP A 177 -23.44 11.97 -6.30
C ASP A 177 -23.66 11.11 -5.04
N VAL A 178 -23.52 11.73 -3.86
CA VAL A 178 -23.73 11.06 -2.57
C VAL A 178 -25.18 10.63 -2.41
N GLU A 179 -26.13 11.48 -2.81
CA GLU A 179 -27.56 11.18 -2.79
C GLU A 179 -27.88 9.97 -3.67
N SER A 180 -27.45 10.02 -4.94
CA SER A 180 -27.67 8.95 -5.92
C SER A 180 -27.12 7.62 -5.43
N ILE A 181 -25.88 7.58 -4.92
CA ILE A 181 -25.26 6.36 -4.38
C ILE A 181 -26.04 5.84 -3.18
N CYS A 182 -26.46 6.70 -2.24
CA CYS A 182 -27.23 6.27 -1.07
C CYS A 182 -28.62 5.73 -1.44
N ILE A 183 -29.25 6.22 -2.51
CA ILE A 183 -30.56 5.74 -2.97
C ILE A 183 -30.43 4.39 -3.70
N VAL A 184 -29.38 4.23 -4.52
CA VAL A 184 -29.20 3.04 -5.36
C VAL A 184 -28.51 1.89 -4.60
N ASP A 185 -27.46 2.21 -3.83
CA ASP A 185 -26.59 1.23 -3.15
C ASP A 185 -26.81 1.20 -1.62
N GLY A 186 -27.66 2.08 -1.08
CA GLY A 186 -28.07 2.12 0.33
C GLY A 186 -27.12 2.92 1.23
N LEU A 187 -26.03 2.28 1.69
CA LEU A 187 -25.10 2.88 2.65
C LEU A 187 -23.79 3.28 1.96
N LEU A 188 -23.34 4.51 2.18
CA LEU A 188 -22.04 5.00 1.72
C LEU A 188 -21.08 5.14 2.91
N TYR A 189 -20.09 4.25 3.01
CA TYR A 189 -19.08 4.29 4.07
C TYR A 189 -17.98 5.32 3.79
N LYS A 190 -17.55 6.04 4.84
CA LYS A 190 -16.63 7.19 4.72
C LYS A 190 -15.26 6.86 4.13
N TYR A 191 -14.71 5.69 4.46
CA TYR A 191 -13.35 5.28 4.08
C TYR A 191 -13.34 3.85 3.50
N GLU A 192 -14.47 3.35 2.98
CA GLU A 192 -14.50 1.97 2.47
C GLU A 192 -13.56 1.78 1.27
N GLY A 193 -12.84 0.66 1.29
CA GLY A 193 -11.81 0.36 0.30
C GLY A 193 -10.49 1.12 0.52
N GLU A 194 -10.43 2.04 1.48
CA GLU A 194 -9.20 2.80 1.74
C GLU A 194 -8.16 1.93 2.44
N ARG A 195 -6.92 2.03 1.96
CA ARG A 195 -5.77 1.28 2.46
C ARG A 195 -5.19 1.98 3.70
N LEU A 196 -5.08 1.25 4.81
CA LEU A 196 -4.40 1.72 6.03
C LEU A 196 -2.90 1.36 6.10
N GLY A 197 -2.37 0.77 5.03
CA GLY A 197 -0.95 0.45 4.90
C GLY A 197 -0.58 -0.95 5.39
N ASN A 198 0.68 -1.11 5.79
CA ASN A 198 1.24 -2.39 6.21
C ASN A 198 0.89 -2.70 7.66
N VAL A 199 0.53 -3.96 7.88
CA VAL A 199 0.14 -4.47 9.19
C VAL A 199 1.08 -5.59 9.61
N TYR A 200 1.42 -5.54 10.89
CA TYR A 200 2.30 -6.47 11.56
C TYR A 200 1.46 -7.56 12.22
N LEU A 201 1.84 -8.81 11.98
CA LEU A 201 1.21 -9.99 12.56
C LEU A 201 2.20 -10.63 13.52
N GLU A 202 1.81 -10.78 14.77
CA GLU A 202 2.72 -11.29 15.80
C GLU A 202 2.00 -12.32 16.67
N PHE A 203 2.68 -13.43 16.95
CA PHE A 203 2.17 -14.42 17.89
C PHE A 203 2.14 -13.85 19.31
N GLU A 204 1.07 -14.13 20.05
CA GLU A 204 0.88 -13.76 21.45
C GLU A 204 0.72 -15.04 22.30
N PRO A 205 1.79 -15.83 22.50
CA PRO A 205 1.70 -17.14 23.17
C PRO A 205 1.25 -17.05 24.63
N GLU A 206 1.47 -15.90 25.26
CA GLU A 206 1.05 -15.59 26.64
C GLU A 206 -0.43 -15.16 26.74
N ASN A 207 -1.20 -15.22 25.65
CA ASN A 207 -2.61 -14.86 25.68
C ASN A 207 -3.41 -15.84 26.55
N GLU A 208 -4.13 -15.31 27.54
CA GLU A 208 -4.87 -16.10 28.54
C GLU A 208 -5.99 -16.97 27.95
N TYR A 209 -6.46 -16.68 26.73
CA TYR A 209 -7.59 -17.36 26.10
C TYR A 209 -7.19 -18.27 24.93
N ASP A 210 -6.12 -17.92 24.22
CA ASP A 210 -5.62 -18.70 23.07
C ASP A 210 -4.12 -18.49 22.86
N ASN A 211 -3.30 -19.47 23.26
CA ASN A 211 -1.85 -19.42 23.12
C ASN A 211 -1.34 -19.48 21.66
N LYS A 212 -2.24 -19.60 20.67
CA LYS A 212 -1.92 -19.46 19.24
C LYS A 212 -2.39 -18.12 18.67
N ALA A 213 -2.91 -17.22 19.50
CA ALA A 213 -3.42 -15.94 19.05
C ALA A 213 -2.36 -15.16 18.25
N ILE A 214 -2.78 -14.59 17.13
CA ILE A 214 -1.96 -13.70 16.31
C ILE A 214 -2.56 -12.31 16.41
N ARG A 215 -1.83 -11.37 17.01
CA ARG A 215 -2.26 -9.98 17.16
C ARG A 215 -1.97 -9.18 15.90
N VAL A 216 -2.88 -8.25 15.61
CA VAL A 216 -2.84 -7.35 14.46
C VAL A 216 -2.39 -5.97 14.95
N ILE A 217 -1.24 -5.51 14.46
CA ILE A 217 -0.55 -4.32 14.98
C ILE A 217 -0.27 -3.34 13.85
N PHE A 218 -0.58 -2.06 14.10
CA PHE A 218 -0.20 -0.95 13.25
C PHE A 218 1.06 -0.25 13.76
N HIS A 219 1.93 0.11 12.83
CA HIS A 219 3.11 0.94 13.05
C HIS A 219 3.23 1.94 11.89
N ASN A 220 3.16 3.23 12.21
CA ASN A 220 3.44 4.33 11.29
C ASN A 220 4.16 5.47 12.03
N ASP A 221 4.43 6.57 11.34
CA ASP A 221 5.19 7.73 11.87
C ASP A 221 4.55 8.37 13.11
N PHE A 222 3.25 8.17 13.33
CA PHE A 222 2.47 8.79 14.39
C PHE A 222 2.03 7.81 15.49
N ILE A 223 1.94 6.52 15.18
CA ILE A 223 1.53 5.47 16.10
C ILE A 223 2.47 4.28 16.02
N THR A 224 3.06 3.92 17.15
CA THR A 224 3.92 2.75 17.26
C THR A 224 3.22 1.62 18.00
N ASN A 225 3.38 0.40 17.50
CA ASN A 225 2.97 -0.84 18.17
C ASN A 225 1.50 -0.85 18.64
N THR A 226 0.58 -0.31 17.83
CA THR A 226 -0.83 -0.22 18.19
C THR A 226 -1.57 -1.49 17.79
N LYS A 227 -1.79 -2.37 18.78
CA LYS A 227 -2.65 -3.55 18.64
C LYS A 227 -4.12 -3.16 18.49
N VAL A 228 -4.71 -3.47 17.35
CA VAL A 228 -6.13 -3.17 17.05
C VAL A 228 -7.04 -4.38 17.15
N GLY A 229 -6.50 -5.60 17.13
CA GLY A 229 -7.31 -6.81 17.18
C GLY A 229 -6.47 -8.06 16.92
N TYR A 230 -7.12 -9.09 16.39
CA TYR A 230 -6.53 -10.42 16.20
C TYR A 230 -6.91 -11.04 14.85
N ILE A 231 -6.13 -12.02 14.42
CA ILE A 231 -6.57 -12.96 13.39
C ILE A 231 -7.70 -13.84 13.96
N PRO A 232 -8.81 -14.06 13.23
CA PRO A 232 -9.89 -14.93 13.66
C PRO A 232 -9.37 -16.34 13.92
N LYS A 233 -9.81 -16.96 15.02
CA LYS A 233 -9.36 -18.29 15.43
C LYS A 233 -9.40 -19.33 14.32
N LYS A 234 -10.47 -19.31 13.51
CA LYS A 234 -10.67 -20.21 12.36
C LYS A 234 -9.60 -20.10 11.26
N HIS A 235 -8.89 -18.98 11.18
CA HIS A 235 -7.88 -18.71 10.15
C HIS A 235 -6.45 -18.76 10.69
N ILE A 236 -6.24 -18.98 11.99
CA ILE A 236 -4.90 -18.97 12.61
C ILE A 236 -3.99 -20.01 11.99
N GLN A 237 -4.50 -21.21 11.69
CA GLN A 237 -3.70 -22.29 11.12
C GLN A 237 -3.18 -21.90 9.73
N GLU A 238 -4.07 -21.51 8.82
CA GLU A 238 -3.71 -21.07 7.46
C GLU A 238 -2.73 -19.89 7.52
N VAL A 239 -3.00 -18.91 8.37
CA VAL A 239 -2.10 -17.76 8.56
C VAL A 239 -0.73 -18.19 9.08
N THR A 240 -0.66 -19.15 9.99
CA THR A 240 0.62 -19.67 10.52
C THR A 240 1.42 -20.40 9.44
N GLU A 241 0.74 -21.16 8.57
CA GLU A 241 1.38 -21.92 7.50
C GLU A 241 1.96 -21.01 6.41
N ILE A 242 1.28 -19.90 6.09
CA ILE A 242 1.73 -18.94 5.07
C ILE A 242 2.69 -17.87 5.64
N MET A 243 2.65 -17.60 6.95
CA MET A 243 3.56 -16.65 7.61
C MET A 243 4.98 -17.24 7.70
N LYS A 244 5.77 -17.06 6.65
CA LYS A 244 7.22 -17.35 6.67
C LYS A 244 8.06 -16.24 7.31
N ASN A 245 7.51 -15.03 7.40
CA ASN A 245 8.12 -13.86 8.05
C ASN A 245 7.07 -13.14 8.92
N PRO A 246 7.48 -12.42 10.00
CA PRO A 246 6.55 -11.72 10.89
C PRO A 246 5.83 -10.51 10.26
N TYR A 247 6.02 -10.26 8.96
CA TYR A 247 5.82 -8.95 8.38
C TYR A 247 5.11 -9.02 7.04
N GLN A 248 4.03 -8.24 6.94
CA GLN A 248 3.29 -7.81 5.73
C GLN A 248 1.98 -8.53 5.47
N ALA A 249 0.96 -8.14 6.24
CA ALA A 249 -0.41 -8.08 5.74
C ALA A 249 -0.73 -6.66 5.26
N ILE A 250 -1.66 -6.52 4.31
CA ILE A 250 -2.22 -5.22 3.93
C ILE A 250 -3.62 -5.12 4.53
N ALA A 251 -3.93 -3.99 5.16
CA ALA A 251 -5.26 -3.73 5.70
C ALA A 251 -6.03 -2.71 4.87
N TYR A 252 -7.30 -3.03 4.63
CA TYR A 252 -8.29 -2.15 4.01
C TYR A 252 -9.44 -1.93 4.96
N ILE A 253 -9.95 -0.70 5.00
CA ILE A 253 -11.16 -0.39 5.74
C ILE A 253 -12.36 -0.94 4.96
N SER A 254 -13.14 -1.82 5.59
CA SER A 254 -14.32 -2.43 4.94
C SER A 254 -15.65 -1.86 5.45
N LYS A 255 -15.67 -1.25 6.63
CA LYS A 255 -16.84 -0.52 7.18
C LYS A 255 -16.39 0.62 8.09
N GLY A 256 -17.31 1.52 8.43
CA GLY A 256 -17.02 2.65 9.31
C GLY A 256 -18.22 3.56 9.51
N ASP A 257 -17.94 4.83 9.77
CA ASP A 257 -18.97 5.88 9.74
C ASP A 257 -19.54 5.96 8.31
N TYR A 258 -20.84 6.21 8.18
CA TYR A 258 -21.53 6.10 6.88
C TYR A 258 -22.64 7.12 6.71
N LYS A 259 -23.01 7.36 5.45
CA LYS A 259 -24.20 8.12 5.05
C LYS A 259 -25.27 7.18 4.51
N TYR A 260 -26.53 7.58 4.66
CA TYR A 260 -27.69 6.87 4.11
C TYR A 260 -28.82 7.85 3.76
N TRP A 261 -29.70 7.41 2.86
CA TRP A 261 -30.93 8.12 2.54
C TRP A 261 -32.02 7.82 3.58
N CYS A 262 -32.57 8.85 4.23
CA CYS A 262 -33.65 8.71 5.19
C CYS A 262 -34.98 9.07 4.53
N GLU A 263 -35.75 8.05 4.12
CA GLU A 263 -37.03 8.22 3.42
C GLU A 263 -38.05 9.05 4.21
N GLU A 264 -38.13 8.86 5.53
CA GLU A 264 -39.08 9.58 6.40
C GLU A 264 -38.81 11.09 6.46
N GLU A 265 -37.54 11.50 6.35
CA GLU A 265 -37.12 12.89 6.48
C GLU A 265 -36.67 13.51 5.15
N ASP A 266 -36.77 12.76 4.05
CA ASP A 266 -36.42 13.16 2.68
C ASP A 266 -35.03 13.83 2.58
N LYS A 267 -34.03 13.23 3.25
CA LYS A 267 -32.67 13.77 3.30
C LYS A 267 -31.59 12.72 3.60
N ILE A 268 -30.36 13.07 3.27
CA ILE A 268 -29.16 12.30 3.64
C ILE A 268 -28.83 12.51 5.12
N LYS A 269 -28.58 11.42 5.84
CA LYS A 269 -28.11 11.42 7.23
C LYS A 269 -26.74 10.74 7.35
N THR A 270 -25.99 11.11 8.39
CA THR A 270 -24.71 10.51 8.74
C THR A 270 -24.81 9.77 10.07
N GLU A 271 -24.30 8.55 10.14
CA GLU A 271 -24.26 7.70 11.32
C GLU A 271 -22.83 7.33 11.69
N GLN A 272 -22.56 7.18 12.99
CA GLN A 272 -21.30 6.63 13.46
C GLN A 272 -21.37 5.10 13.49
N GLY A 273 -20.47 4.45 12.77
CA GLY A 273 -20.44 2.99 12.65
C GLY A 273 -19.17 2.39 13.26
N ASN A 274 -19.19 1.09 13.55
CA ASN A 274 -17.96 0.40 13.93
C ASN A 274 -17.07 0.20 12.70
N TYR A 275 -15.80 0.59 12.81
CA TYR A 275 -14.83 0.35 11.75
C TYR A 275 -14.45 -1.13 11.69
N LEU A 276 -14.49 -1.71 10.49
CA LEU A 276 -14.01 -3.07 10.23
C LEU A 276 -12.84 -3.04 9.26
N LEU A 277 -12.00 -4.07 9.34
CA LEU A 277 -10.82 -4.22 8.50
C LEU A 277 -10.80 -5.58 7.81
N ASP A 278 -10.56 -5.55 6.51
CA ASP A 278 -10.16 -6.69 5.71
C ASP A 278 -8.62 -6.76 5.67
N LEU A 279 -8.08 -7.96 5.78
CA LEU A 279 -6.65 -8.25 5.75
C LEU A 279 -6.31 -9.16 4.58
N PHE A 280 -5.24 -8.81 3.88
CA PHE A 280 -4.69 -9.59 2.78
C PHE A 280 -3.26 -9.99 3.14
N ILE A 281 -3.04 -11.30 3.33
CA ILE A 281 -1.77 -11.88 3.76
C ILE A 281 -1.16 -12.57 2.56
N LYS A 282 0.06 -12.20 2.20
CA LYS A 282 0.70 -12.73 0.98
C LYS A 282 1.09 -14.20 1.17
N ASN A 283 0.67 -15.04 0.22
CA ASN A 283 1.10 -16.44 0.14
C ASN A 283 2.48 -16.48 -0.55
N TYR A 284 3.47 -17.12 0.08
CA TYR A 284 4.86 -17.24 -0.40
C TYR A 284 5.20 -18.66 -0.80
#